data_AF-A0A6N9NJL7-F1
#
_entry.id   AF-A0A6N9NJL7-F1
#
_cell.length_a   1.000
_cell.length_b   1.000
_cell.length_c   1.000
_cell.angle_alpha   90.00
_cell.angle_beta   90.00
_cell.angle_gamma   90.00
#
_symmetry.space_group_name_H-M   'P 1'
#
loop_
_entity.id
_entity.type
_entity.pdbx_description
1 polymer ?
#
loop_
_entity_poly.entity_id
_entity_poly.type
_entity_poly.pdbx_seq_one_letter_code
_entity_poly.pdbx_strand_id
1 'polypeptide(L)'
;MSLTHINYQDHPTNRNKMVFFFKDPEHAVYFQNLLNENKIKHERQVDEEGDGRVYFGVMKGDFKLAKKLNFLTYGHFREPFITVPFFKYLLLIVTITAVTLAIYGAIKAS
;
A
#
# COMPACT_ATOMS: atom_id res chain seq x y z
N MET A 1 7.55 -16.76 -11.03
CA MET A 1 7.41 -15.88 -9.83
C MET A 1 7.24 -14.45 -10.34
N SER A 2 6.00 -13.96 -10.46
CA SER A 2 5.76 -12.59 -10.94
C SER A 2 5.95 -11.61 -9.78
N LEU A 3 7.02 -10.82 -9.84
CA LEU A 3 7.37 -9.75 -8.89
C LEU A 3 6.52 -8.50 -9.11
N THR A 4 5.20 -8.64 -9.02
CA THR A 4 4.29 -7.51 -8.92
C THR A 4 3.57 -7.60 -7.59
N HIS A 5 3.95 -6.73 -6.64
CA HIS A 5 3.23 -6.51 -5.37
C HIS A 5 1.88 -5.83 -5.62
N ILE A 6 1.05 -6.43 -6.48
CA ILE A 6 -0.32 -5.99 -6.73
C ILE A 6 -1.23 -7.10 -6.21
N ASN A 7 -2.05 -6.76 -5.23
CA ASN A 7 -2.98 -7.70 -4.63
C ASN A 7 -4.39 -7.52 -5.22
N TYR A 8 -4.46 -7.25 -6.52
CA TYR A 8 -5.73 -7.12 -7.24
C TYR A 8 -5.64 -7.70 -8.65
N GLN A 9 -6.77 -8.18 -9.15
CA GLN A 9 -6.92 -8.80 -10.47
C GLN A 9 -8.33 -8.55 -11.03
N ASP A 10 -8.51 -8.72 -12.34
CA ASP A 10 -9.84 -8.72 -12.94
C ASP A 10 -10.70 -9.84 -12.33
N HIS A 11 -11.98 -9.55 -12.11
CA HIS A 11 -12.91 -10.55 -11.60
C HIS A 11 -13.12 -11.65 -12.67
N PRO A 12 -13.03 -12.95 -12.30
CA PRO A 12 -13.08 -14.04 -13.28
C PRO A 12 -14.41 -14.10 -14.05
N THR A 13 -15.53 -13.90 -13.34
CA THR A 13 -16.88 -13.99 -13.93
C THR A 13 -17.48 -12.64 -14.34
N ASN A 14 -17.17 -11.54 -13.64
CA ASN A 14 -17.81 -10.24 -13.85
C ASN A 14 -16.81 -9.17 -14.34
N ARG A 15 -16.78 -8.93 -15.65
CA ARG A 15 -15.83 -7.99 -16.27
C ARG A 15 -15.90 -6.55 -15.76
N ASN A 16 -16.98 -6.15 -15.08
CA ASN A 16 -17.16 -4.82 -14.52
C ASN A 16 -16.61 -4.66 -13.10
N LYS A 17 -16.01 -5.72 -12.54
CA LYS A 17 -15.43 -5.71 -11.20
C LYS A 17 -13.93 -5.97 -11.21
N MET A 18 -13.26 -5.40 -10.22
CA MET A 18 -11.88 -5.70 -9.85
C MET A 18 -11.91 -6.41 -8.50
N VAL A 19 -11.12 -7.47 -8.35
CA VAL A 19 -11.01 -8.24 -7.11
C VAL A 19 -9.70 -7.89 -6.42
N PHE A 20 -9.78 -7.39 -5.20
CA PHE A 20 -8.64 -7.26 -4.28
C PHE A 20 -8.55 -8.52 -3.41
N PHE A 21 -7.36 -8.96 -3.03
CA PHE A 21 -7.17 -10.15 -2.20
C PHE A 21 -6.15 -9.91 -1.08
N PHE A 22 -6.40 -10.45 0.11
CA PHE A 22 -5.54 -10.29 1.27
C PHE A 22 -5.33 -11.66 1.92
N LYS A 23 -4.07 -12.01 2.18
CA LYS A 23 -3.70 -13.20 2.94
C LYS A 23 -3.82 -12.96 4.46
N ASP A 24 -3.56 -11.74 4.88
CA ASP A 24 -3.63 -11.33 6.27
C ASP A 24 -5.04 -10.81 6.60
N PRO A 25 -5.72 -11.37 7.62
CA PRO A 25 -7.09 -10.99 7.97
C PRO A 25 -7.18 -9.57 8.54
N GLU A 26 -6.16 -9.06 9.22
CA GLU A 26 -6.16 -7.70 9.76
C GLU A 26 -6.11 -6.67 8.63
N HIS A 27 -5.32 -6.94 7.60
CA HIS A 27 -5.28 -6.11 6.39
C HIS A 27 -6.65 -6.12 5.68
N ALA A 28 -7.27 -7.30 5.59
CA ALA A 28 -8.61 -7.44 5.00
C ALA A 28 -9.67 -6.63 5.75
N VAL A 29 -9.66 -6.69 7.08
CA VAL A 29 -10.59 -5.94 7.95
C VAL A 29 -10.37 -4.43 7.81
N TYR A 30 -9.11 -3.98 7.85
CA TYR A 30 -8.79 -2.56 7.68
C TYR A 30 -9.23 -2.04 6.31
N PHE A 31 -8.96 -2.79 5.24
CA PHE A 31 -9.42 -2.43 3.90
C PHE A 31 -10.95 -2.37 3.81
N GLN A 32 -11.65 -3.33 4.40
CA GLN A 32 -13.11 -3.34 4.44
C GLN A 32 -13.66 -2.08 5.14
N ASN A 33 -13.07 -1.68 6.26
CA ASN A 33 -13.46 -0.47 6.97
C ASN A 33 -13.27 0.77 6.10
N LEU A 34 -12.14 0.89 5.41
CA LEU A 34 -11.90 2.00 4.47
C LEU A 34 -12.93 2.02 3.33
N LEU A 35 -13.31 0.87 2.78
CA LEU A 35 -14.36 0.79 1.75
C LEU A 35 -15.72 1.27 2.30
N ASN A 36 -16.07 0.85 3.52
CA ASN A 36 -17.31 1.25 4.20
C ASN A 36 -17.35 2.76 4.47
N GLU A 37 -16.27 3.32 5.02
CA GLU A 37 -16.13 4.75 5.31
C GLU A 37 -16.26 5.61 4.05
N ASN A 38 -15.71 5.14 2.93
CA ASN A 38 -15.79 5.82 1.64
C ASN A 38 -17.07 5.45 0.84
N LYS A 39 -18.01 4.71 1.44
CA LYS A 39 -19.28 4.28 0.85
C LYS A 39 -19.12 3.51 -0.48
N ILE A 40 -18.03 2.75 -0.62
CA ILE A 40 -17.74 1.93 -1.79
C ILE A 40 -18.44 0.58 -1.65
N LYS A 41 -19.37 0.29 -2.57
CA LYS A 41 -20.05 -1.01 -2.64
C LYS A 41 -19.03 -2.10 -3.00
N HIS A 42 -19.02 -3.17 -2.21
CA HIS A 42 -18.11 -4.28 -2.41
C HIS A 42 -18.74 -5.62 -2.01
N GLU A 43 -18.22 -6.69 -2.58
CA GLU A 43 -18.52 -8.07 -2.20
C GLU A 43 -17.34 -8.63 -1.44
N ARG A 44 -17.58 -9.32 -0.32
CA ARG A 44 -16.53 -9.98 0.46
C ARG A 44 -16.72 -11.49 0.39
N GLN A 45 -15.64 -12.21 0.12
CA GLN A 45 -15.61 -13.67 0.14
C GLN A 45 -14.36 -14.14 0.89
N VAL A 46 -14.49 -15.17 1.72
CA VAL A 46 -13.37 -15.83 2.39
C VAL A 46 -13.19 -17.20 1.75
N ASP A 47 -11.97 -17.55 1.41
CA ASP A 47 -11.62 -18.87 0.91
C ASP A 47 -11.29 -19.79 2.10
N GLU A 48 -12.33 -20.44 2.62
CA GLU A 48 -12.24 -21.36 3.77
C GLU A 48 -11.66 -22.73 3.42
N GLU A 49 -11.73 -23.14 2.15
CA GLU A 49 -11.20 -24.43 1.68
C GLU A 49 -9.73 -24.33 1.21
N GLY A 50 -9.28 -23.12 0.86
CA GLY A 50 -7.94 -22.83 0.36
C GLY A 50 -6.98 -22.27 1.42
N ASP A 51 -6.34 -21.15 1.11
CA ASP A 51 -5.28 -20.57 1.94
C ASP A 51 -5.75 -19.46 2.90
N GLY A 52 -7.08 -19.37 3.13
CA GLY A 52 -7.68 -18.40 4.04
C GLY A 52 -7.74 -16.98 3.48
N ARG A 53 -7.47 -16.78 2.18
CA ARG A 53 -7.50 -15.44 1.57
C ARG A 53 -8.88 -14.82 1.62
N VAL A 54 -8.90 -13.52 1.87
CA VAL A 54 -10.10 -12.69 1.81
C VAL A 54 -10.11 -11.90 0.51
N TYR A 55 -11.18 -12.03 -0.25
CA TYR A 55 -11.39 -11.39 -1.54
C TYR A 55 -12.44 -10.29 -1.43
N PHE A 56 -12.20 -9.18 -2.14
CA PHE A 56 -13.09 -8.03 -2.22
C PHE A 56 -13.37 -7.66 -3.68
N GLY A 57 -14.59 -7.88 -4.14
CA GLY A 57 -15.04 -7.46 -5.48
C GLY A 57 -15.56 -6.02 -5.45
N VAL A 58 -14.90 -5.12 -6.18
CA VAL A 58 -15.26 -3.68 -6.28
C VAL A 58 -15.57 -3.33 -7.74
N MET A 59 -16.52 -2.42 -7.98
CA MET A 59 -16.82 -1.96 -9.34
C MET A 59 -15.61 -1.23 -9.96
N LYS A 60 -15.38 -1.41 -11.27
CA LYS A 60 -14.29 -0.74 -12.00
C LYS A 60 -14.39 0.79 -11.97
N GLY A 61 -15.61 1.34 -11.86
CA GLY A 61 -15.80 2.79 -11.67
C GLY A 61 -15.14 3.31 -10.39
N ASP A 62 -15.15 2.53 -9.33
CA ASP A 62 -14.57 2.87 -8.02
C ASP A 62 -13.13 2.36 -7.86
N PHE A 63 -12.60 1.63 -8.85
CA PHE A 63 -11.29 0.97 -8.77
C PHE A 63 -10.16 1.94 -8.42
N LYS A 64 -10.17 3.15 -9.00
CA LYS A 64 -9.12 4.16 -8.72
C LYS A 64 -9.08 4.53 -7.23
N LEU A 65 -10.25 4.71 -6.61
CA LEU A 65 -10.35 5.03 -5.20
C LEU A 65 -10.02 3.80 -4.33
N ALA A 66 -10.60 2.64 -4.64
CA ALA A 66 -10.32 1.40 -3.93
C ALA A 66 -8.83 1.03 -3.97
N LYS A 67 -8.14 1.25 -5.10
CA LYS A 67 -6.69 1.07 -5.22
C LYS A 67 -5.91 1.99 -4.28
N LYS A 68 -6.33 3.25 -4.12
CA LYS A 68 -5.71 4.17 -3.16
C LYS A 68 -5.89 3.67 -1.73
N LEU A 69 -7.10 3.21 -1.37
CA LEU A 69 -7.39 2.66 -0.04
C LEU A 69 -6.61 1.37 0.24
N ASN A 70 -6.40 0.56 -0.80
CA ASN A 70 -5.56 -0.64 -0.72
C ASN A 70 -4.09 -0.28 -0.44
N PHE A 71 -3.54 0.74 -1.08
CA PHE A 71 -2.21 1.24 -0.73
C PHE A 71 -2.14 1.80 0.70
N LEU A 72 -3.19 2.50 1.16
CA LEU A 72 -3.26 2.97 2.55
C LEU A 72 -3.28 1.81 3.54
N THR A 73 -3.94 0.70 3.20
CA THR A 73 -3.96 -0.53 4.00
C THR A 73 -2.54 -1.06 4.19
N TYR A 74 -1.80 -1.30 3.10
CA TYR A 74 -0.41 -1.74 3.22
C TYR A 74 0.49 -0.71 3.90
N GLY A 75 0.23 0.58 3.71
CA GLY A 75 0.94 1.65 4.41
C GLY A 75 0.72 1.65 5.92
N HIS A 76 -0.46 1.26 6.39
CA HIS A 76 -0.81 1.19 7.81
C HIS A 76 -0.03 0.10 8.55
N PHE A 77 0.12 -1.07 7.94
CA PHE A 77 0.79 -2.23 8.53
C PHE A 77 2.29 -2.33 8.19
N ARG A 78 2.81 -1.42 7.35
CA ARG A 78 4.22 -1.44 6.98
C ARG A 78 5.08 -0.97 8.15
N GLU A 79 6.01 -1.81 8.58
CA GLU A 79 7.03 -1.41 9.54
C GLU A 79 7.85 -0.22 9.00
N PRO A 80 8.19 0.76 9.85
CA PRO A 80 9.02 1.88 9.44
C PRO A 80 10.38 1.36 8.95
N PHE A 81 10.80 1.82 7.76
CA PHE A 81 12.05 1.39 7.12
C PHE A 81 13.30 1.53 8.01
N ILE A 82 13.28 2.47 8.97
CA ILE A 82 14.31 2.61 9.99
C ILE A 82 13.62 2.61 11.35
N THR A 83 13.55 1.42 11.95
CA THR A 83 12.98 1.20 13.28
C THR A 83 13.77 1.91 14.37
N VAL A 84 15.08 2.10 14.19
CA VAL A 84 15.96 2.73 15.18
C VAL A 84 15.99 4.25 15.00
N PRO A 85 15.37 5.03 15.89
CA PRO A 85 15.24 6.49 15.71
C PRO A 85 16.60 7.17 15.61
N PHE A 86 17.61 6.70 16.37
CA PHE A 86 18.97 7.23 16.32
C PHE A 86 19.58 7.17 14.91
N PHE A 87 19.57 5.99 14.27
CA PHE A 87 20.11 5.83 12.92
C PHE A 87 19.33 6.64 11.88
N LYS A 88 18.01 6.76 12.04
CA LYS A 88 17.17 7.59 11.18
C LYS A 88 17.63 9.05 11.18
N TYR A 89 17.85 9.62 12.37
CA TYR A 89 18.29 11.01 12.49
C TYR A 89 19.76 11.20 12.10
N LEU A 90 20.65 10.24 12.44
CA LEU A 90 22.06 10.29 12.05
C LEU A 90 22.21 10.34 10.52
N LEU A 91 21.55 9.43 9.80
CA LEU A 91 21.60 9.38 8.33
C LEU A 91 21.05 10.68 7.71
N LEU A 92 19.95 11.18 8.25
CA LEU A 92 19.32 12.43 7.80
C LEU A 92 20.29 13.61 7.94
N ILE A 93 20.90 13.76 9.12
CA ILE A 93 21.86 14.84 9.40
C ILE A 93 23.08 14.74 8.48
N VAL A 94 23.66 13.55 8.32
CA VAL A 94 24.82 13.34 7.45
C VAL A 94 24.50 13.70 6.00
N THR A 95 23.33 13.30 5.51
CA THR A 95 22.91 13.57 4.13
C THR A 95 22.65 15.06 3.91
N ILE A 96 21.94 15.72 4.83
CA ILE A 96 21.71 17.17 4.78
C ILE A 96 23.03 17.93 4.83
N THR A 97 23.96 17.52 5.68
CA THR A 97 25.29 18.14 5.79
C THR A 97 26.09 17.98 4.50
N ALA A 98 26.13 16.77 3.94
CA ALA A 98 26.84 16.51 2.68
C ALA A 98 26.26 17.33 1.52
N VAL A 99 24.92 17.41 1.39
CA VAL A 99 24.25 18.22 0.37
C VAL A 99 24.55 19.71 0.58
N THR A 100 24.51 20.20 1.82
CA THR A 100 24.79 21.61 2.13
C THR A 100 26.23 21.98 1.80
N LEU A 101 27.18 21.12 2.15
CA LEU A 101 28.60 21.31 1.81
C LEU A 101 28.83 21.26 0.29
N ALA A 102 28.16 20.36 -0.43
CA ALA A 102 28.26 20.28 -1.88
C ALA A 102 27.73 21.56 -2.56
N ILE A 103 26.57 22.07 -2.12
CA ILE A 103 26.00 23.32 -2.62
C ILE A 103 26.94 24.49 -2.32
N TYR A 104 27.44 24.59 -1.08
CA TYR A 104 28.37 25.65 -0.69
C TYR A 104 29.66 25.61 -1.53
N GLY A 105 30.23 24.42 -1.71
CA GLY A 105 31.42 24.22 -2.54
C GLY A 105 31.20 24.59 -4.00
N ALA A 106 30.05 24.22 -4.58
CA ALA A 106 29.70 24.58 -5.96
C ALA A 106 29.59 26.10 -6.16
N ILE A 107 29.00 26.82 -5.20
CA ILE A 107 28.89 28.28 -5.24
C ILE A 107 30.27 28.94 -5.08
N LYS A 108 31.11 28.47 -4.15
CA LYS A 108 32.45 29.02 -3.89
C LYS A 108 33.47 28.72 -4.99
N ALA A 109 33.26 27.65 -5.75
CA ALA A 109 34.14 27.23 -6.85
C ALA A 109 33.75 27.86 -8.20
N SER A 110 32.62 28.58 -8.27
CA SER A 110 32.18 29.38 -9.42
C SER A 110 32.62 30.84 -9.27
#